data_AF-A0A822FGN0-F1
#
_entry.id   AF-A0A822FGN0-F1
#
_cell.length_a   1.000
_cell.length_b   1.000
_cell.length_c   1.000
_cell.angle_alpha   90.00
_cell.angle_beta   90.00
_cell.angle_gamma   90.00
#
_symmetry.space_group_name_H-M   'P 1'
#
loop_
_entity.id
_entity.type
_entity.pdbx_description
1 polymer ?
#
loop_
_entity_poly.entity_id
_entity_poly.type
_entity_poly.pdbx_seq_one_letter_code
_entity_poly.pdbx_strand_id
1 'polypeptide(L)'
;MNIKNSISSVCSIDYCQERSRNSLKNTDDIYFNSFEWHIKDTLTGKLRSPKLDEFLHLLLNNSRYISYASWLNKATGLFEIHNPTDVIELWKRVKNRKSKFNLYYYKFSRSI
;
A
#
# COMPACT_ATOMS: atom_id res chain seq x y z
N MET A 1 17.23 -48.02 -29.35
CA MET A 1 16.51 -46.93 -30.04
C MET A 1 15.27 -46.61 -29.23
N ASN A 2 15.33 -45.54 -28.42
CA ASN A 2 14.26 -45.15 -27.52
C ASN A 2 13.51 -43.93 -28.07
N ILE A 3 12.19 -44.00 -27.95
CA ILE A 3 11.21 -43.23 -28.69
C ILE A 3 10.67 -42.10 -27.80
N LYS A 4 10.66 -40.88 -28.37
CA LYS A 4 9.81 -39.70 -28.09
C LYS A 4 9.99 -38.95 -26.75
N ASN A 5 10.75 -37.85 -26.82
CA ASN A 5 10.48 -36.64 -26.03
C ASN A 5 9.50 -35.75 -26.83
N SER A 6 8.29 -35.56 -26.31
CA SER A 6 7.37 -34.50 -26.73
C SER A 6 7.19 -33.58 -25.54
N ILE A 7 7.80 -32.40 -25.58
CA ILE A 7 7.58 -31.34 -24.61
C ILE A 7 6.45 -30.48 -25.17
N SER A 8 5.23 -30.71 -24.69
CA SER A 8 4.13 -29.78 -24.86
C SER A 8 4.37 -28.59 -23.94
N SER A 9 4.72 -27.45 -24.53
CA SER A 9 4.75 -26.14 -23.87
C SER A 9 3.30 -25.71 -23.59
N VAL A 10 2.75 -26.17 -22.46
CA VAL A 10 1.53 -25.60 -21.88
C VAL A 10 1.96 -24.45 -20.98
N CYS A 11 1.73 -23.23 -21.45
CA CYS A 11 1.89 -22.01 -20.67
C CYS A 11 0.72 -21.95 -19.66
N SER A 12 0.88 -22.63 -18.53
CA SER A 12 -0.07 -22.55 -17.41
C SER A 12 0.17 -21.24 -16.66
N ILE A 13 -0.87 -20.41 -16.65
CA ILE A 13 -1.01 -19.20 -15.86
C ILE A 13 -1.13 -19.62 -14.40
N ASP A 14 -0.01 -19.81 -13.72
CA ASP A 14 0.06 -20.00 -12.27
C ASP A 14 1.44 -19.55 -11.78
N TYR A 15 1.58 -18.25 -11.54
CA TYR A 15 2.74 -17.73 -10.79
C TYR A 15 2.26 -16.88 -9.62
N CYS A 16 1.55 -17.54 -8.71
CA CYS A 16 1.53 -17.18 -7.30
C CYS A 16 2.35 -18.22 -6.55
N GLN A 17 3.65 -17.97 -6.37
CA GLN A 17 4.45 -18.68 -5.38
C GLN A 17 5.23 -17.67 -4.53
N GLU A 18 4.63 -17.38 -3.39
CA GLU A 18 5.26 -17.21 -2.08
C GLU A 18 6.80 -17.17 -2.08
N ARG A 19 7.36 -15.96 -2.18
CA ARG A 19 8.65 -15.68 -1.55
C ARG A 19 8.41 -15.27 -0.10
N SER A 20 8.14 -16.27 0.74
CA SER A 20 8.44 -16.17 2.16
C SER A 20 9.94 -16.38 2.33
N ARG A 21 10.71 -15.28 2.38
CA ARG A 21 12.07 -15.25 2.92
C ARG A 21 12.29 -13.93 3.66
N ASN A 22 12.09 -13.99 4.98
CA ASN A 22 12.81 -13.23 6.00
C ASN A 22 13.20 -11.79 5.63
N SER A 23 12.23 -10.88 5.61
CA SER A 23 12.55 -9.54 6.12
C SER A 23 12.41 -9.64 7.63
N LEU A 24 13.52 -9.48 8.35
CA LEU A 24 13.50 -9.08 9.75
C LEU A 24 12.38 -8.03 9.89
N LYS A 25 11.32 -8.36 10.63
CA LYS A 25 10.36 -7.36 11.06
C LYS A 25 11.09 -6.48 12.08
N ASN A 26 11.91 -5.55 11.59
CA ASN A 26 12.08 -4.26 12.25
C ASN A 26 10.78 -3.48 12.04
N THR A 27 9.67 -4.04 12.55
CA THR A 27 8.54 -3.24 12.96
C THR A 27 9.00 -2.60 14.25
N ASP A 28 9.82 -1.56 14.14
CA ASP A 28 9.60 -0.43 15.03
C ASP A 28 8.12 -0.13 14.85
N ASP A 29 7.30 -0.53 15.82
CA ASP A 29 5.84 -0.45 15.74
C ASP A 29 5.49 1.03 15.58
N ILE A 30 5.40 1.51 14.32
CA ILE A 30 5.08 2.90 14.03
C ILE A 30 3.71 3.15 14.68
N TYR A 31 3.74 3.89 15.78
CA TYR A 31 2.56 4.13 16.58
C TYR A 31 1.48 4.78 15.73
N PHE A 32 0.32 4.12 15.64
CA PHE A 32 -0.81 4.63 14.87
C PHE A 32 -1.61 5.61 15.73
N ASN A 33 -1.54 6.89 15.38
CA ASN A 33 -2.38 7.93 15.95
C ASN A 33 -3.51 8.29 14.98
N SER A 34 -4.75 7.94 15.31
CA SER A 34 -5.90 8.17 14.43
C SER A 34 -6.17 9.65 14.13
N PHE A 35 -5.82 10.56 15.06
CA PHE A 35 -6.09 12.00 14.89
C PHE A 35 -5.25 12.63 13.78
N GLU A 36 -4.06 12.09 13.50
CA GLU A 36 -3.15 12.60 12.44
C GLU A 36 -3.70 12.38 11.04
N TRP A 37 -4.66 11.47 10.91
CA TRP A 37 -5.23 11.08 9.64
C TRP A 37 -6.59 11.71 9.38
N HIS A 38 -7.10 12.55 10.29
CA HIS A 38 -8.34 13.26 10.08
C HIS A 38 -8.09 14.61 9.40
N ILE A 39 -8.96 14.96 8.47
CA ILE A 39 -8.95 16.25 7.81
C ILE A 39 -10.14 17.05 8.32
N LYS A 40 -9.87 18.31 8.69
CA LYS A 40 -10.91 19.25 9.05
C LYS A 40 -11.58 19.73 7.77
N ASP A 41 -12.87 19.46 7.64
CA ASP A 41 -13.69 20.00 6.56
C ASP A 41 -13.85 21.52 6.77
N THR A 42 -13.47 22.30 5.77
CA THR A 42 -13.50 23.77 5.82
C THR A 42 -14.93 24.33 5.80
N LEU A 43 -15.89 23.60 5.24
CA LEU A 43 -17.28 24.03 5.12
C LEU A 43 -18.07 23.68 6.37
N THR A 44 -17.86 22.49 6.93
CA THR A 44 -18.66 21.99 8.06
C THR A 44 -17.95 22.10 9.41
N GLY A 45 -16.64 22.35 9.42
CA GLY A 45 -15.80 22.36 10.62
C GLY A 45 -15.59 20.98 11.26
N LYS A 46 -16.19 19.92 10.70
CA LYS A 46 -16.13 18.56 11.23
C LYS A 46 -14.85 17.85 10.78
N LEU A 47 -14.40 16.90 11.60
CA LEU A 47 -13.34 15.98 11.21
C LEU A 47 -13.92 14.87 10.33
N ARG A 48 -13.27 14.61 9.19
CA ARG A 48 -13.61 13.52 8.29
C ARG A 48 -12.38 12.67 7.96
N SER A 49 -12.60 11.44 7.53
CA SER A 49 -11.52 10.63 6.95
C SER A 49 -11.01 11.26 5.65
N PRO A 50 -9.73 11.08 5.31
CA PRO A 50 -9.11 11.69 4.15
C PRO A 50 -9.54 10.94 2.88
N LYS A 51 -9.60 11.62 1.74
CA LYS A 51 -9.64 10.98 0.42
C LYS A 51 -8.29 10.33 0.12
N LEU A 52 -8.19 9.59 -0.98
CA LEU A 52 -7.00 8.80 -1.27
C LEU A 52 -5.78 9.69 -1.58
N ASP A 53 -5.97 10.70 -2.41
CA ASP A 53 -5.00 11.74 -2.71
C ASP A 53 -4.53 12.47 -1.44
N GLU A 54 -5.48 12.87 -0.59
CA GLU A 54 -5.18 13.52 0.68
C GLU A 54 -4.40 12.59 1.63
N PHE A 55 -4.74 11.29 1.64
CA PHE A 55 -4.01 10.28 2.39
C PHE A 55 -2.57 10.12 1.90
N LEU A 56 -2.35 10.08 0.58
CA LEU A 56 -1.00 10.01 0.02
C LEU A 56 -0.18 11.24 0.40
N HIS A 57 -0.77 12.43 0.36
CA HIS A 57 -0.10 13.65 0.83
C HIS A 57 0.23 13.60 2.32
N LEU A 58 -0.68 13.12 3.17
CA LEU A 58 -0.42 12.95 4.61
C LEU A 58 0.69 11.92 4.87
N LEU A 59 0.66 10.80 4.14
CA LEU A 59 1.66 9.74 4.21
C LEU A 59 3.05 10.27 3.84
N LEU A 60 3.18 10.91 2.68
CA LEU A 60 4.44 11.39 2.14
C LEU A 60 5.04 12.58 2.90
N ASN A 61 4.21 13.33 3.65
CA ASN A 61 4.68 14.44 4.48
C ASN A 61 5.00 14.03 5.94
N ASN A 62 4.66 12.81 6.35
CA ASN A 62 4.92 12.34 7.71
C ASN A 62 6.18 11.46 7.73
N SER A 63 7.27 11.99 8.29
CA SER A 63 8.58 11.33 8.33
C SER A 63 8.58 9.96 9.01
N ARG A 64 7.61 9.70 9.90
CA ARG A 64 7.45 8.38 10.56
C ARG A 64 7.13 7.26 9.57
N TYR A 65 6.52 7.59 8.44
CA TYR A 65 6.11 6.63 7.43
C TYR A 65 7.01 6.63 6.20
N ILE A 66 8.23 7.17 6.32
CA ILE A 66 9.19 7.24 5.21
C ILE A 66 9.54 5.84 4.66
N SER A 67 9.52 4.81 5.51
CA SER A 67 9.70 3.42 5.12
C SER A 67 8.53 2.84 4.32
N TYR A 68 7.38 3.51 4.31
CA TYR A 68 6.19 3.07 3.56
C TYR A 68 6.16 3.73 2.19
N ALA A 69 6.38 5.04 2.16
CA ALA A 69 6.47 5.83 0.94
C ALA A 69 7.28 7.11 1.17
N SER A 70 7.98 7.59 0.15
CA SER A 70 8.72 8.85 0.22
C SER A 70 8.70 9.61 -1.10
N TRP A 71 8.94 10.93 -1.01
CA TRP A 71 9.16 11.75 -2.21
C TRP A 71 10.50 11.39 -2.85
N LEU A 72 10.49 11.12 -4.15
CA LEU A 72 11.70 11.10 -4.98
C LEU A 72 12.04 12.52 -5.41
N ASN A 73 11.03 13.28 -5.83
CA ASN A 73 11.13 14.69 -6.13
C ASN A 73 9.81 15.38 -5.78
N LYS A 74 9.82 16.13 -4.67
CA LYS A 74 8.64 16.84 -4.17
C LYS A 74 8.18 17.97 -5.09
N ALA A 75 9.10 18.62 -5.80
CA ALA A 75 8.76 19.74 -6.69
C ALA A 75 7.97 19.29 -7.92
N THR A 76 8.26 18.08 -8.43
CA THR A 76 7.56 17.51 -9.58
C THR A 76 6.42 16.58 -9.18
N GLY A 77 6.19 16.37 -7.87
CA GLY A 77 5.20 15.42 -7.37
C GLY A 77 5.57 13.95 -7.59
N LEU A 78 6.84 13.63 -7.82
CA LEU A 78 7.30 12.25 -8.02
C LEU A 78 7.56 11.58 -6.68
N PHE A 79 6.92 10.44 -6.43
CA PHE A 79 7.06 9.67 -5.20
C PHE A 79 7.19 8.18 -5.49
N GLU A 80 7.66 7.44 -4.49
CA GLU A 80 7.80 6.00 -4.52
C GLU A 80 7.08 5.38 -3.32
N ILE A 81 6.44 4.23 -3.57
CA ILE A 81 5.86 3.38 -2.52
C ILE A 81 6.81 2.20 -2.30
N HIS A 82 7.51 2.23 -1.17
CA HIS A 82 8.51 1.22 -0.79
C HIS A 82 7.84 -0.08 -0.33
N ASN A 83 6.79 0.05 0.49
CA ASN A 83 6.08 -1.08 1.08
C ASN A 83 4.57 -0.99 0.79
N PRO A 84 4.13 -1.49 -0.39
CA PRO A 84 2.73 -1.46 -0.80
C PRO A 84 1.76 -2.09 0.20
N THR A 85 2.16 -3.20 0.83
CA THR A 85 1.35 -3.93 1.81
C THR A 85 1.06 -3.07 3.04
N ASP A 86 2.07 -2.38 3.56
CA ASP A 86 1.93 -1.57 4.77
C ASP A 86 1.13 -0.29 4.51
N VAL A 87 1.29 0.31 3.32
CA VAL A 87 0.45 1.44 2.88
C VAL A 87 -1.03 1.05 2.83
N ILE A 88 -1.35 -0.15 2.32
CA ILE A 88 -2.72 -0.66 2.26
C ILE A 88 -3.27 -0.91 3.66
N GLU A 89 -2.51 -1.56 4.53
CA GLU A 89 -2.93 -1.81 5.91
C GLU A 89 -3.15 -0.50 6.66
N LEU A 90 -2.26 0.48 6.49
CA LEU A 90 -2.42 1.82 7.03
C LEU A 90 -3.70 2.50 6.49
N TRP A 91 -3.94 2.42 5.18
CA TRP A 91 -5.15 2.99 4.57
C TRP A 91 -6.45 2.37 5.11
N LYS A 92 -6.46 1.05 5.33
CA LYS A 92 -7.60 0.36 5.98
C LYS A 92 -7.84 0.89 7.39
N ARG A 93 -6.78 1.06 8.18
CA ARG A 93 -6.83 1.62 9.55
C ARG A 93 -7.36 3.05 9.53
N VAL A 94 -6.84 3.90 8.66
CA VAL A 94 -7.27 5.31 8.49
C VAL A 94 -8.76 5.41 8.14
N LYS A 95 -9.28 4.51 7.30
CA LYS A 95 -10.69 4.49 6.93
C LYS A 95 -11.61 3.88 8.00
N ASN A 96 -11.06 3.40 9.12
CA ASN A 96 -11.78 2.64 10.15
C ASN A 96 -12.68 1.55 9.55
N ARG A 97 -12.25 0.97 8.42
CA ARG A 97 -13.03 -0.02 7.70
C ARG A 97 -12.75 -1.37 8.35
N LYS A 98 -13.69 -1.90 9.12
CA LYS A 98 -13.72 -3.31 9.58
C LYS A 98 -13.99 -4.30 8.42
N SER A 99 -13.68 -3.91 7.18
CA SER A 99 -14.31 -4.50 6.01
C SER A 99 -13.66 -5.82 5.61
N LYS A 100 -14.52 -6.83 5.42
CA LYS A 100 -14.26 -8.12 4.74
C LYS A 100 -13.71 -7.98 3.30
N PHE A 101 -13.50 -6.76 2.80
CA PHE A 101 -12.89 -6.53 1.50
C PHE A 101 -11.38 -6.57 1.58
N ASN A 102 -10.78 -7.62 1.01
CA ASN A 102 -9.36 -7.65 0.69
C ASN A 102 -9.06 -6.53 -0.32
N LEU A 103 -8.66 -5.37 0.20
CA LEU A 103 -8.04 -4.31 -0.59
C LEU A 103 -6.63 -4.79 -0.93
N TYR A 104 -6.36 -4.97 -2.21
CA TYR A 104 -5.05 -5.32 -2.74
C TYR A 104 -4.43 -4.11 -3.42
N TYR A 105 -3.10 -4.11 -3.57
CA TYR A 105 -2.37 -2.97 -4.13
C TYR A 105 -2.86 -2.58 -5.51
N TYR A 106 -3.21 -3.55 -6.37
CA TYR A 106 -3.73 -3.25 -7.70
C TYR A 106 -5.05 -2.44 -7.69
N LYS A 107 -5.89 -2.58 -6.65
CA LYS A 107 -7.11 -1.76 -6.50
C LYS A 107 -6.77 -0.37 -5.99
N PHE A 108 -5.75 -0.29 -5.15
CA PHE A 108 -5.24 0.95 -4.58
C PHE A 108 -4.59 1.81 -5.69
N SER A 109 -3.69 1.24 -6.48
CA SER A 109 -2.98 1.93 -7.56
C SER A 109 -3.90 2.40 -8.69
N ARG A 110 -4.99 1.67 -8.99
CA ARG A 110 -5.98 2.11 -10.00
C ARG A 110 -6.68 3.42 -9.63
N SER A 111 -6.73 3.75 -8.34
CA SER A 111 -7.45 4.92 -7.82
C SER A 111 -6.54 6.15 -7.68
N ILE A 112 -5.25 6.00 -7.98
CA ILE A 112 -4.22 7.04 -8.03
C ILE A 112 -4.18 7.56 -9.48
#